data_AF-A0A6A3CBN1-F1
#
_entry.id   AF-A0A6A3CBN1-F1
#
_cell.length_a   1.000
_cell.length_b   1.000
_cell.length_c   1.000
_cell.angle_alpha   90.00
_cell.angle_beta   90.00
_cell.angle_gamma   90.00
#
_symmetry.space_group_name_H-M   'P 1'
#
loop_
_entity.id
_entity.type
_entity.pdbx_description
1 polymer ?
#
loop_
_entity_poly.entity_id
_entity_poly.type
_entity_poly.pdbx_seq_one_letter_code
_entity_poly.pdbx_strand_id
1 'polypeptide(L)'
;MIPKETAWFGYYPDVAFNPVLTVQETKLYKEDWIGLKTLDEAGKVKFVNVLGNDLQIPRSDMKKYMVPYLADQTAAPTGHALTESSSYEWISRVGYFFKDLIGLNENQPLLHTMY
;
A
#
# COMPACT_ATOMS: atom_id res chain seq x y z
N MET A 1 -11.85 -6.06 -11.74
CA MET A 1 -11.82 -5.37 -13.07
C MET A 1 -11.22 -6.30 -14.13
N ILE A 2 -11.52 -6.12 -15.42
CA ILE A 2 -10.99 -6.95 -16.53
C ILE A 2 -10.30 -6.02 -17.54
N PRO A 3 -9.05 -6.31 -17.96
CA PRO A 3 -8.18 -7.39 -17.49
C PRO A 3 -7.65 -7.11 -16.08
N LYS A 4 -7.14 -8.12 -15.37
CA LYS A 4 -6.61 -7.93 -14.00
C LYS A 4 -5.38 -7.01 -13.98
N GLU A 5 -4.65 -6.97 -15.09
CA GLU A 5 -3.45 -6.17 -15.32
C GLU A 5 -3.75 -4.66 -15.27
N THR A 6 -5.01 -4.24 -15.32
CA THR A 6 -5.41 -2.83 -15.09
C THR A 6 -4.90 -2.31 -13.75
N ALA A 7 -4.81 -3.18 -12.74
CA ALA A 7 -4.28 -2.82 -11.41
C ALA A 7 -2.81 -2.38 -11.46
N TRP A 8 -2.07 -2.79 -12.50
CA TRP A 8 -0.67 -2.45 -12.72
C TRP A 8 -0.47 -1.59 -13.97
N PHE A 9 -1.48 -0.82 -14.39
CA PHE A 9 -1.43 0.02 -15.60
C PHE A 9 -1.21 -0.75 -16.92
N GLY A 10 -1.40 -2.07 -16.92
CA GLY A 10 -1.48 -2.87 -18.14
C GLY A 10 -2.89 -2.82 -18.74
N TYR A 11 -3.00 -2.96 -20.05
CA TYR A 11 -4.29 -2.97 -20.73
C TYR A 11 -4.24 -3.71 -22.07
N TYR A 12 -5.39 -3.86 -22.71
CA TYR A 12 -5.49 -4.34 -24.07
C TYR A 12 -4.92 -3.31 -25.08
N PRO A 13 -4.40 -3.76 -26.23
CA PRO A 13 -4.03 -2.87 -27.33
C PRO A 13 -5.27 -2.16 -27.91
N ASP A 14 -5.05 -1.00 -28.54
CA ASP A 14 -6.11 -0.07 -28.99
C ASP A 14 -7.23 -0.73 -29.85
N VAL A 15 -6.90 -1.79 -30.60
CA VAL A 15 -7.79 -2.42 -31.59
C VAL A 15 -8.05 -3.91 -31.35
N ALA A 16 -7.59 -4.47 -30.24
CA ALA A 16 -7.79 -5.89 -29.96
C ALA A 16 -7.92 -6.17 -28.46
N PHE A 17 -8.74 -7.15 -28.09
CA PHE A 17 -8.91 -7.58 -26.70
C PHE A 17 -7.91 -8.65 -26.28
N ASN A 18 -6.86 -8.92 -27.06
CA ASN A 18 -5.78 -9.85 -26.75
C ASN A 18 -4.60 -9.62 -27.70
N PRO A 19 -3.34 -9.88 -27.26
CA PRO A 19 -2.94 -10.20 -25.90
C PRO A 19 -3.00 -8.97 -24.97
N VAL A 20 -3.00 -9.18 -23.65
CA VAL A 20 -2.87 -8.09 -22.67
C VAL A 20 -1.45 -7.55 -22.71
N LEU A 21 -1.29 -6.22 -22.82
CA LEU A 21 0.01 -5.56 -22.74
C LEU A 21 0.42 -5.37 -21.29
N THR A 22 1.68 -5.68 -20.98
CA THR A 22 2.27 -5.30 -19.69
C THR A 22 2.47 -3.79 -19.63
N VAL A 23 2.66 -3.25 -18.42
CA VAL A 23 2.88 -1.80 -18.24
C VAL A 23 4.00 -1.26 -19.14
N GLN A 24 5.13 -1.98 -19.26
CA GLN A 24 6.28 -1.54 -20.06
C GLN A 24 6.01 -1.53 -21.58
N GLU A 25 5.00 -2.26 -22.04
CA GLU A 25 4.64 -2.35 -23.45
C GLU A 25 3.70 -1.22 -23.89
N THR A 26 2.99 -0.60 -22.95
CA THR A 26 2.01 0.47 -23.22
C THR A 26 2.68 1.76 -23.69
N LYS A 27 1.94 2.55 -24.50
CA LYS A 27 2.36 3.93 -24.88
C LYS A 27 2.50 4.83 -23.66
N LEU A 28 1.58 4.71 -22.69
CA LEU A 28 1.58 5.46 -21.43
C LEU A 28 2.92 5.36 -20.68
N TYR A 29 3.52 4.16 -20.64
CA TYR A 29 4.85 3.97 -20.05
C TYR A 29 5.99 4.38 -20.98
N LYS A 30 5.97 3.93 -22.25
CA LYS A 30 7.06 4.18 -23.21
C LYS A 30 7.32 5.66 -23.48
N GLU A 31 6.25 6.43 -23.59
CA GLU A 31 6.27 7.87 -23.83
C GLU A 31 6.17 8.69 -22.53
N ASP A 32 6.15 8.02 -21.38
CA ASP A 32 6.16 8.59 -20.04
C ASP A 32 5.08 9.67 -19.77
N TRP A 33 3.86 9.46 -20.27
CA TRP A 33 2.77 10.46 -20.27
C TRP A 33 2.43 11.03 -18.89
N ILE A 34 2.61 10.22 -17.84
CA ILE A 34 2.31 10.60 -16.45
C ILE A 34 3.54 10.52 -15.54
N GLY A 35 4.74 10.36 -16.09
CA GLY A 35 5.97 10.14 -15.31
C GLY A 35 6.12 8.73 -14.73
N LEU A 36 5.29 7.76 -15.14
CA LEU A 36 5.32 6.40 -14.58
C LEU A 36 6.65 5.69 -14.84
N LYS A 37 7.25 5.85 -16.03
CA LYS A 37 8.55 5.27 -16.36
C LYS A 37 9.64 5.94 -15.53
N THR A 38 9.63 7.26 -15.43
CA THR A 38 10.58 8.00 -14.59
C THR A 38 10.51 7.55 -13.13
N LEU A 39 9.30 7.34 -12.59
CA LEU A 39 9.12 6.86 -11.22
C LEU A 39 9.59 5.41 -11.04
N ASP A 40 9.32 4.53 -12.01
CA ASP A 40 9.74 3.13 -11.97
C ASP A 40 11.27 3.01 -12.04
N GLU A 41 11.91 3.71 -12.99
CA GLU A 41 13.38 3.77 -13.13
C GLU A 41 14.05 4.39 -11.90
N ALA A 42 13.40 5.35 -11.23
CA ALA A 42 13.86 5.91 -9.96
C ALA A 42 13.58 5.00 -8.74
N GLY A 43 12.99 3.82 -8.93
CA GLY A 43 12.66 2.88 -7.87
C GLY A 43 11.51 3.30 -6.95
N LYS A 44 10.73 4.30 -7.35
CA LYS A 44 9.60 4.89 -6.60
C LYS A 44 8.27 4.16 -6.82
N VAL A 45 8.21 3.23 -7.77
CA VAL A 45 7.06 2.35 -7.99
C VAL A 45 7.37 0.95 -7.46
N LYS A 46 6.37 0.29 -6.86
CA LYS A 46 6.44 -1.11 -6.43
C LYS A 46 5.22 -1.86 -6.94
N PHE A 47 5.44 -2.82 -7.82
CA PHE A 47 4.40 -3.75 -8.28
C PHE A 47 4.37 -4.97 -7.35
N VAL A 48 3.30 -5.08 -6.56
CA VAL A 48 3.12 -6.17 -5.59
C VAL A 48 1.92 -7.01 -6.00
N ASN A 49 2.11 -8.34 -6.05
CA ASN A 49 1.05 -9.30 -6.29
C ASN A 49 0.68 -9.99 -4.97
N VAL A 50 -0.61 -10.06 -4.68
CA VAL A 50 -1.16 -10.74 -3.50
C VAL A 50 -2.21 -11.74 -3.96
N LEU A 51 -2.34 -12.84 -3.23
CA LEU A 51 -3.35 -13.85 -3.53
C LEU A 51 -4.69 -13.44 -2.94
N GLY A 52 -5.74 -13.46 -3.78
CA GLY A 52 -7.10 -13.13 -3.37
C GLY A 52 -7.95 -12.65 -4.56
N ASN A 53 -9.26 -12.56 -4.34
CA ASN A 53 -10.17 -11.89 -5.26
C ASN A 53 -10.09 -10.36 -5.09
N ASP A 54 -10.86 -9.62 -5.88
CA ASP A 54 -10.95 -8.15 -5.83
C ASP A 54 -11.09 -7.65 -4.37
N LEU A 55 -10.12 -6.84 -3.93
CA LEU A 55 -10.00 -6.24 -2.58
C LEU A 55 -9.82 -7.22 -1.41
N GLN A 56 -9.68 -8.52 -1.65
CA GLN A 56 -9.39 -9.51 -0.62
C GLN A 56 -7.88 -9.62 -0.39
N ILE A 57 -7.35 -8.75 0.47
CA ILE A 57 -5.91 -8.73 0.81
C ILE A 57 -5.72 -9.37 2.19
N PRO A 58 -4.93 -10.45 2.32
CA PRO A 58 -4.63 -11.04 3.62
C PRO A 58 -4.00 -10.02 4.57
N ARG A 59 -4.37 -10.07 5.85
CA ARG A 59 -3.82 -9.15 6.88
C ARG A 59 -2.29 -9.24 6.96
N SER A 60 -1.70 -10.42 6.70
CA SER A 60 -0.26 -10.61 6.61
C SER A 60 0.38 -9.78 5.48
N ASP A 61 -0.28 -9.73 4.32
CA ASP A 61 0.20 -9.00 3.15
C ASP A 61 0.02 -7.49 3.34
N MET A 62 -1.08 -7.05 3.96
CA MET A 62 -1.24 -5.63 4.35
C MET A 62 -0.13 -5.19 5.30
N LYS A 63 0.16 -5.98 6.34
CA LYS A 63 1.26 -5.70 7.28
C LYS A 63 2.61 -5.63 6.58
N LYS A 64 2.85 -6.52 5.61
CA LYS A 64 4.12 -6.60 4.88
C LYS A 64 4.30 -5.46 3.87
N TYR A 65 3.27 -5.13 3.10
CA TYR A 65 3.40 -4.27 1.91
C TYR A 65 2.80 -2.87 2.07
N MET A 66 1.90 -2.64 3.02
CA MET A 66 1.21 -1.34 3.17
C MET A 66 1.73 -0.57 4.39
N VAL A 67 1.82 -1.24 5.55
CA VAL A 67 2.19 -0.60 6.83
C VAL A 67 3.53 0.16 6.76
N PRO A 68 4.61 -0.33 6.10
CA PRO A 68 5.86 0.41 6.01
C PRO A 68 5.76 1.80 5.34
N TYR A 69 4.71 2.05 4.56
CA TYR A 69 4.46 3.33 3.88
C TYR A 69 3.54 4.26 4.67
N LEU A 70 2.94 3.78 5.76
CA LEU A 70 2.02 4.57 6.60
C LEU A 70 2.69 5.10 7.87
N ALA A 71 3.87 4.58 8.22
CA ALA A 71 4.66 5.10 9.32
C ALA A 71 5.38 6.39 8.91
N ASP A 72 5.38 7.40 9.78
CA ASP A 72 6.20 8.59 9.58
C ASP A 72 7.67 8.19 9.47
N GLN A 73 8.29 8.50 8.33
CA GLN A 73 9.72 8.32 8.12
C GLN A 73 10.57 9.39 8.84
N THR A 74 9.96 10.24 9.66
CA THR A 74 10.56 11.39 10.33
C THR A 74 11.54 11.02 11.46
N ALA A 75 11.59 9.75 11.89
CA ALA A 75 12.52 9.32 12.92
C ALA A 75 13.90 8.90 12.36
N ALA A 76 14.56 9.78 11.59
CA ALA A 76 16.02 9.78 11.59
C ALA A 76 16.47 10.45 12.90
N PRO A 77 17.34 9.83 13.73
CA PRO A 77 17.72 10.38 15.02
C PRO A 77 18.72 11.50 14.79
N THR A 78 18.22 12.69 14.45
CA THR A 78 19.01 13.92 14.49
C THR A 78 18.41 14.75 15.61
N GLY A 79 18.98 14.61 16.79
CA GLY A 79 18.46 15.23 17.99
C GLY A 79 18.51 16.75 17.87
N HIS A 80 17.36 17.38 17.66
CA HIS A 80 17.08 18.75 18.09
C HIS A 80 15.57 18.85 18.35
N ALA A 81 15.20 19.03 19.61
CA ALA A 81 13.84 19.35 20.01
C ALA A 81 13.40 20.69 19.40
N LEU A 82 12.12 20.80 18.99
CA LEU A 82 11.17 21.80 19.49
C LEU A 82 9.79 21.68 18.80
N THR A 83 8.75 21.60 19.65
CA THR A 83 7.35 21.98 19.44
C THR A 83 6.54 21.25 18.36
N GLU A 84 6.35 19.94 18.54
CA GLU A 84 5.28 19.16 17.91
C GLU A 84 4.02 19.24 18.77
N SER A 85 3.16 20.24 18.56
CA SER A 85 1.85 20.30 19.23
C SER A 85 0.63 20.20 18.31
N SER A 86 0.84 20.15 16.99
CA SER A 86 -0.25 20.21 16.00
C SER A 86 -0.29 18.96 15.11
N SER A 87 0.85 18.31 14.88
CA SER A 87 0.96 17.11 14.06
C SER A 87 0.37 15.85 14.72
N TYR A 88 0.30 15.79 16.06
CA TYR A 88 -0.19 14.60 16.76
C TYR A 88 -1.72 14.49 16.83
N GLU A 89 -2.50 15.56 16.63
CA GLU A 89 -3.96 15.49 16.77
C GLU A 89 -4.65 14.91 15.52
N TRP A 90 -4.18 15.22 14.32
CA TRP A 90 -4.82 14.73 13.08
C TRP A 90 -4.52 13.25 12.81
N ILE A 91 -3.28 12.80 13.07
CA ILE A 91 -2.85 11.39 12.94
C ILE A 91 -3.55 10.51 13.99
N SER A 92 -3.93 11.09 15.13
CA SER A 92 -4.68 10.36 16.15
C SER A 92 -6.03 9.87 15.65
N ARG A 93 -6.71 10.54 14.70
CA ARG A 93 -8.02 10.10 14.19
C ARG A 93 -7.94 9.07 13.05
N VAL A 94 -6.93 9.17 12.19
CA VAL A 94 -6.71 8.20 11.09
C VAL A 94 -6.03 6.92 11.59
N GLY A 95 -5.17 7.05 12.61
CA GLY A 95 -4.44 5.94 13.19
C GLY A 95 -5.31 4.91 13.93
N TYR A 96 -6.39 5.33 14.63
CA TYR A 96 -7.31 4.37 15.27
C TYR A 96 -8.04 3.50 14.24
N PHE A 97 -8.43 4.07 13.10
CA PHE A 97 -9.08 3.34 12.02
C PHE A 97 -8.19 2.21 11.47
N PHE A 98 -6.87 2.44 11.37
CA PHE A 98 -5.91 1.40 10.98
C PHE A 98 -5.51 0.46 12.13
N LYS A 99 -5.38 0.95 13.38
CA LYS A 99 -5.03 0.12 14.56
C LYS A 99 -6.09 -0.95 14.86
N ASP A 100 -7.36 -0.61 14.75
CA ASP A 100 -8.46 -1.57 14.92
C ASP A 100 -8.52 -2.56 13.76
N LEU A 101 -8.20 -2.11 12.54
CA LEU A 101 -8.14 -2.96 11.34
C LEU A 101 -6.97 -3.95 11.35
N ILE A 102 -5.84 -3.63 12.01
CA ILE A 102 -4.64 -4.50 12.12
C ILE A 102 -4.61 -5.36 13.39
N GLY A 103 -5.57 -5.20 14.30
CA GLY A 103 -5.73 -6.05 15.49
C GLY A 103 -4.53 -6.02 16.44
N LEU A 104 -4.05 -4.82 16.81
CA LEU A 104 -3.03 -4.64 17.85
C LEU A 104 -3.68 -4.30 19.20
N ASN A 105 -4.58 -5.16 19.68
CA ASN A 105 -4.98 -5.15 21.09
C ASN A 105 -4.61 -6.50 21.72
N GLU A 106 -3.40 -6.58 22.26
CA GLU A 106 -2.96 -7.60 23.22
C GLU A 106 -2.77 -6.81 24.53
N ASN A 107 -3.47 -7.04 25.65
CA ASN A 107 -3.76 -8.30 26.31
C ASN A 107 -4.91 -8.13 27.32
N GLN A 108 -5.68 -9.20 27.56
CA GLN A 108 -5.77 -9.74 28.92
C GLN A 108 -6.05 -11.25 28.91
N PRO A 109 -5.27 -12.06 29.65
CA PRO A 109 -5.51 -13.49 29.84
C PRO A 109 -6.46 -13.71 31.01
N LEU A 110 -7.42 -14.63 30.90
CA LEU A 110 -8.07 -15.23 32.07
C LEU A 110 -8.27 -16.72 31.81
N LEU A 111 -7.46 -17.54 32.47
CA LEU A 111 -7.76 -18.95 32.73
C LEU A 111 -8.81 -19.06 33.86
N HIS A 112 -9.52 -20.20 33.87
CA HIS A 112 -10.35 -20.81 34.94
C HIS A 112 -11.79 -20.24 35.10
N THR A 113 -12.91 -20.99 35.20
CA THR A 113 -13.21 -22.37 35.64
C THR A 113 -14.63 -22.81 35.20
N MET A 114 -14.86 -24.13 35.13
CA MET A 114 -16.12 -24.94 35.09
C MET A 114 -17.51 -24.28 35.02
N TYR A 115 -18.33 -24.75 34.07
CA TYR A 115 -19.40 -25.74 34.34
C TYR A 115 -19.68 -26.57 33.08
#